data_AF-A0A7J9JAS8-F1
#
_entry.id   AF-A0A7J9JAS8-F1
#
_cell.length_a   1.000
_cell.length_b   1.000
_cell.length_c   1.000
_cell.angle_alpha   90.00
_cell.angle_beta   90.00
_cell.angle_gamma   90.00
#
_symmetry.space_group_name_H-M   'P 1'
#
loop_
_entity.id
_entity.type
_entity.pdbx_description
1 polymer ?
#
loop_
_entity_poly.entity_id
_entity_poly.type
_entity_poly.pdbx_seq_one_letter_code
_entity_poly.pdbx_strand_id
1 'polypeptide(L)'
;MGKIHGGFMKALGLVMEHGWPPHLPADKRDKNLAYYAIRDKLKERIDLNKETKFIVTGHSLGGALAVLFPAILALHGETKLLERLEGIYTFGQPRVGDGKFKSFMEEQVLDRYGVKYLRFVYCNDLITRLPFDDPVTSLYTHFGTCLYFNSCYKGQILPEEPHKNYFETFGGTRRFLNALFELVRCLYLPLLKGGDYREGLAMILMVRFSALAFPGAADHNPLDYVNATRLGSMEVFQSAESSKKWLKNSATSGREVQDKIKYC
;
A
#
# COMPACT_ATOMS: atom_id res chain seq x y z
N MET A 1 -8.16 -17.12 8.30
CA MET A 1 -7.72 -15.85 7.69
C MET A 1 -7.57 -14.71 8.70
N GLY A 2 -8.30 -14.63 9.81
CA GLY A 2 -8.17 -13.51 10.76
C GLY A 2 -9.27 -12.45 10.57
N LYS A 3 -9.17 -11.31 11.27
CA LYS A 3 -10.11 -10.19 11.12
C LYS A 3 -9.65 -9.25 10.02
N ILE A 4 -10.61 -8.75 9.24
CA ILE A 4 -10.39 -7.88 8.08
C ILE A 4 -11.42 -6.75 8.13
N HIS A 5 -11.04 -5.56 7.67
CA HIS A 5 -11.94 -4.42 7.57
C HIS A 5 -13.13 -4.71 6.64
N GLY A 6 -14.35 -4.72 7.19
CA GLY A 6 -15.58 -5.06 6.48
C GLY A 6 -15.89 -4.19 5.26
N GLY A 7 -15.54 -2.90 5.33
CA GLY A 7 -15.73 -1.96 4.21
C GLY A 7 -14.89 -2.35 2.99
N PHE A 8 -13.68 -2.87 3.19
CA PHE A 8 -12.81 -3.26 2.08
C PHE A 8 -13.29 -4.56 1.44
N MET A 9 -13.77 -5.51 2.24
CA MET A 9 -14.39 -6.76 1.73
C MET A 9 -15.63 -6.48 0.89
N LYS A 10 -16.48 -5.54 1.32
CA LYS A 10 -17.64 -5.10 0.56
C LYS A 10 -17.23 -4.39 -0.73
N ALA A 11 -16.24 -3.50 -0.68
CA ALA A 11 -15.73 -2.78 -1.85
C ALA A 11 -15.08 -3.71 -2.90
N LEU A 12 -14.44 -4.81 -2.47
CA LEU A 12 -13.93 -5.84 -3.38
C LEU A 12 -15.06 -6.65 -4.07
N GLY A 13 -16.29 -6.54 -3.57
CA GLY A 13 -17.44 -7.27 -4.11
C GLY A 13 -17.57 -8.70 -3.57
N LEU A 14 -17.16 -8.96 -2.33
CA LEU A 14 -17.36 -10.29 -1.71
C LEU A 14 -18.80 -10.48 -1.21
N VAL A 15 -19.34 -11.69 -1.37
CA VAL A 15 -20.67 -12.04 -0.85
C VAL A 15 -20.57 -12.42 0.63
N MET A 16 -20.96 -11.49 1.50
CA MET A 16 -20.85 -11.65 2.96
C MET A 16 -21.86 -12.66 3.54
N GLU A 17 -23.08 -12.71 3.00
CA GLU A 17 -24.22 -13.49 3.51
C GLU A 17 -23.94 -15.01 3.59
N HIS A 18 -22.99 -15.50 2.79
CA HIS A 18 -22.67 -16.92 2.64
C HIS A 18 -21.20 -17.23 2.93
N GLY A 19 -20.52 -16.38 3.72
CA GLY A 19 -19.12 -16.62 4.11
C GLY A 19 -18.12 -16.59 2.95
N TRP A 20 -18.36 -15.72 1.94
CA TRP A 20 -17.51 -15.56 0.74
C TRP A 20 -17.37 -16.86 -0.07
N PRO A 21 -18.45 -17.36 -0.67
CA PRO A 21 -18.42 -18.61 -1.41
C PRO A 21 -17.45 -18.54 -2.61
N PRO A 22 -16.77 -19.66 -2.96
CA PRO A 22 -15.84 -19.71 -4.09
C PRO A 22 -16.54 -19.54 -5.45
N HIS A 23 -17.83 -19.86 -5.54
CA HIS A 23 -18.62 -19.61 -6.74
C HIS A 23 -19.71 -18.59 -6.44
N LEU A 24 -20.01 -17.74 -7.42
CA LEU A 24 -21.06 -16.74 -7.29
C LEU A 24 -22.42 -17.45 -7.15
N PRO A 25 -23.17 -17.20 -6.05
CA PRO A 25 -24.49 -17.79 -5.84
C PRO A 25 -25.45 -17.47 -6.99
N ALA A 26 -26.39 -18.38 -7.28
CA ALA A 26 -27.29 -18.26 -8.42
C ALA A 26 -28.12 -16.96 -8.39
N ASP A 27 -28.54 -16.53 -7.20
CA ASP A 27 -29.31 -15.31 -6.91
C ASP A 27 -28.49 -14.02 -7.02
N LYS A 28 -27.17 -14.11 -7.24
CA LYS A 28 -26.28 -12.95 -7.42
C LYS A 28 -25.61 -12.94 -8.80
N ARG A 29 -25.94 -13.87 -9.71
CA ARG A 29 -25.29 -13.98 -11.04
C ARG A 29 -25.52 -12.77 -11.95
N ASP A 30 -26.61 -12.06 -11.72
CA ASP A 30 -26.93 -10.78 -12.36
C ASP A 30 -26.03 -9.64 -11.85
N LYS A 31 -25.33 -9.83 -10.73
CA LYS A 31 -24.45 -8.83 -10.12
C LYS A 31 -23.02 -9.00 -10.63
N ASN A 32 -22.51 -7.98 -11.30
CA ASN A 32 -21.12 -7.87 -11.72
C ASN A 32 -20.19 -7.57 -10.52
N LEU A 33 -20.04 -8.52 -9.62
CA LEU A 33 -19.18 -8.38 -8.44
C LEU A 33 -17.70 -8.44 -8.83
N ALA A 34 -16.96 -7.39 -8.45
CA ALA A 34 -15.60 -7.14 -8.93
C ALA A 34 -14.64 -8.33 -8.71
N TYR A 35 -14.60 -8.91 -7.50
CA TYR A 35 -13.75 -10.07 -7.20
C TYR A 35 -13.94 -11.22 -8.20
N TYR A 36 -15.19 -11.67 -8.36
CA TYR A 36 -15.51 -12.83 -9.20
C TYR A 36 -15.23 -12.54 -10.67
N ALA A 37 -15.65 -11.36 -11.15
CA ALA A 37 -15.42 -10.95 -12.53
C ALA A 37 -13.91 -10.86 -12.87
N ILE A 38 -13.10 -10.25 -12.00
CA ILE A 38 -11.65 -10.13 -12.21
C ILE A 38 -10.99 -11.51 -12.16
N ARG A 39 -11.33 -12.34 -11.15
CA ARG A 39 -10.78 -13.69 -11.02
C ARG A 39 -11.07 -14.53 -12.25
N ASP A 40 -12.33 -14.58 -12.69
CA ASP A 40 -12.74 -15.43 -13.80
C ASP A 40 -12.13 -14.94 -15.12
N LYS A 41 -11.99 -13.61 -15.29
CA LYS A 41 -11.26 -13.05 -16.45
C LYS A 41 -9.78 -13.39 -16.44
N LEU A 42 -9.12 -13.36 -15.27
CA LEU A 42 -7.72 -13.77 -15.16
C LEU A 42 -7.53 -15.25 -15.47
N LYS A 43 -8.46 -16.12 -15.03
CA LYS A 43 -8.44 -17.55 -15.38
C LYS A 43 -8.48 -17.74 -16.89
N GLU A 44 -9.44 -17.09 -17.56
CA GLU A 44 -9.55 -17.14 -19.02
C GLU A 44 -8.24 -16.72 -19.70
N ARG A 45 -7.63 -15.60 -19.26
CA ARG A 45 -6.39 -15.10 -19.85
C ARG A 45 -5.19 -16.04 -19.61
N ILE A 46 -5.09 -16.63 -18.43
CA ILE A 46 -3.98 -17.54 -18.08
C ILE A 46 -4.15 -18.91 -18.76
N ASP A 47 -5.37 -19.40 -18.90
CA ASP A 47 -5.63 -20.66 -19.61
C ASP A 47 -5.35 -20.52 -21.12
N LEU A 48 -5.50 -19.32 -21.70
CA LEU A 48 -5.13 -19.02 -23.09
C LEU A 48 -3.60 -18.97 -23.30
N ASN A 49 -2.85 -18.47 -22.32
CA ASN A 49 -1.40 -18.42 -22.39
C ASN A 49 -0.79 -18.69 -21.02
N LYS A 50 -0.25 -19.91 -20.87
CA LYS A 50 0.36 -20.40 -19.62
C LYS A 50 1.56 -19.57 -19.15
N GLU A 51 2.19 -18.77 -20.01
CA GLU A 51 3.30 -17.88 -19.60
C GLU A 51 2.83 -16.53 -19.06
N THR A 52 1.53 -16.25 -19.12
CA THR A 52 0.96 -14.98 -18.63
C THR A 52 1.13 -14.88 -17.13
N LYS A 53 1.78 -13.80 -16.69
CA LYS A 53 1.86 -13.38 -15.29
C LYS A 53 1.10 -12.08 -15.09
N PHE A 54 0.75 -11.79 -13.85
CA PHE A 54 0.10 -10.54 -13.51
C PHE A 54 0.62 -9.97 -12.20
N ILE A 55 0.48 -8.66 -12.05
CA ILE A 55 0.71 -7.94 -10.80
C ILE A 55 -0.61 -7.37 -10.31
N VAL A 56 -0.73 -7.17 -9.00
CA VAL A 56 -1.87 -6.49 -8.39
C VAL A 56 -1.37 -5.21 -7.75
N THR A 57 -2.02 -4.09 -8.06
CA THR A 57 -1.63 -2.79 -7.55
C THR A 57 -2.83 -1.91 -7.27
N GLY A 58 -2.63 -0.90 -6.43
CA GLY A 58 -3.63 0.11 -6.17
C GLY A 58 -3.14 1.19 -5.22
N HIS A 59 -3.80 2.35 -5.30
CA HIS A 59 -3.60 3.48 -4.41
C HIS A 59 -4.75 3.57 -3.40
N SER A 60 -4.48 3.99 -2.16
CA SER A 60 -5.52 4.22 -1.14
C SER A 60 -6.37 2.97 -0.86
N LEU A 61 -7.70 3.09 -0.93
CA LEU A 61 -8.64 1.96 -0.94
C LEU A 61 -8.21 0.86 -1.94
N GLY A 62 -7.77 1.23 -3.14
CA GLY A 62 -7.27 0.29 -4.13
C GLY A 62 -6.06 -0.51 -3.65
N GLY A 63 -5.21 0.08 -2.79
CA GLY A 63 -4.10 -0.64 -2.14
C GLY A 63 -4.60 -1.71 -1.18
N ALA A 64 -5.63 -1.41 -0.38
CA ALA A 64 -6.28 -2.42 0.46
C ALA A 64 -6.92 -3.55 -0.36
N LEU A 65 -7.59 -3.20 -1.46
CA LEU A 65 -8.18 -4.19 -2.38
C LEU A 65 -7.12 -5.05 -3.06
N ALA A 66 -5.97 -4.46 -3.42
CA ALA A 66 -4.84 -5.15 -4.04
C ALA A 66 -4.24 -6.23 -3.13
N VAL A 67 -4.29 -6.03 -1.81
CA VAL A 67 -3.89 -7.04 -0.82
C VAL A 67 -4.99 -8.08 -0.60
N LEU A 68 -6.26 -7.67 -0.53
CA LEU A 68 -7.37 -8.58 -0.29
C LEU A 68 -7.61 -9.54 -1.44
N PHE A 69 -7.46 -9.09 -2.69
CA PHE A 69 -7.69 -9.92 -3.86
C PHE A 69 -6.94 -11.27 -3.81
N PRO A 70 -5.59 -11.30 -3.67
CA PRO A 70 -4.86 -12.56 -3.55
C PRO A 70 -5.14 -13.31 -2.24
N ALA A 71 -5.51 -12.62 -1.15
CA ALA A 71 -5.94 -13.29 0.08
C ALA A 71 -7.17 -14.19 -0.16
N ILE A 72 -8.16 -13.66 -0.89
CA ILE A 72 -9.38 -14.41 -1.21
C ILE A 72 -9.11 -15.48 -2.27
N LEU A 73 -8.23 -15.24 -3.23
CA LEU A 73 -7.75 -16.31 -4.13
C LEU A 73 -7.18 -17.50 -3.32
N ALA A 74 -6.35 -17.23 -2.31
CA ALA A 74 -5.78 -18.27 -1.45
C ALA A 74 -6.85 -18.98 -0.63
N LEU A 75 -7.84 -18.26 -0.11
CA LEU A 75 -9.00 -18.85 0.59
C LEU A 75 -9.82 -19.76 -0.31
N HIS A 76 -10.03 -19.36 -1.56
CA HIS A 76 -10.80 -20.12 -2.55
C HIS A 76 -9.99 -21.24 -3.21
N GLY A 77 -8.71 -21.41 -2.85
CA GLY A 77 -7.86 -22.47 -3.39
C GLY A 77 -7.43 -22.23 -4.85
N GLU A 78 -7.38 -20.98 -5.30
CA GLU A 78 -7.06 -20.60 -6.68
C GLU A 78 -5.55 -20.66 -6.97
N THR A 79 -4.96 -21.85 -6.81
CA THR A 79 -3.50 -22.05 -6.86
C THR A 79 -2.90 -21.63 -8.21
N LYS A 80 -3.55 -21.95 -9.33
CA LYS A 80 -3.09 -21.57 -10.67
C LYS A 80 -2.94 -20.06 -10.84
N LEU A 81 -3.84 -19.27 -10.26
CA LEU A 81 -3.75 -17.81 -10.30
C LEU A 81 -2.61 -17.32 -9.42
N LEU A 82 -2.46 -17.89 -8.23
CA LEU A 82 -1.42 -17.51 -7.27
C LEU A 82 -0.01 -17.85 -7.76
N GLU A 83 0.17 -18.95 -8.49
CA GLU A 83 1.43 -19.32 -9.15
C GLU A 83 1.83 -18.33 -10.25
N ARG A 84 0.88 -17.58 -10.80
CA ARG A 84 1.09 -16.58 -11.86
C ARG A 84 1.10 -15.14 -11.33
N LEU A 85 0.90 -14.95 -10.02
CA LEU A 85 0.98 -13.67 -9.37
C LEU A 85 2.46 -13.31 -9.14
N GLU A 86 2.95 -12.31 -9.85
CA GLU A 86 4.36 -11.90 -9.77
C GLU A 86 4.64 -10.97 -8.59
N GLY A 87 3.69 -10.09 -8.28
CA GLY A 87 3.86 -9.15 -7.19
C GLY A 87 2.62 -8.34 -6.84
N ILE A 88 2.66 -7.81 -5.63
CA ILE A 88 1.69 -6.90 -5.04
C ILE A 88 2.43 -5.60 -4.73
N TYR A 89 2.00 -4.50 -5.34
CA TYR A 89 2.63 -3.18 -5.17
C TYR A 89 1.56 -2.17 -4.80
N THR A 90 1.65 -1.58 -3.61
CA THR A 90 0.55 -0.77 -3.07
C THR A 90 1.03 0.60 -2.66
N PHE A 91 0.23 1.62 -2.90
CA PHE A 91 0.59 3.03 -2.67
C PHE A 91 -0.40 3.65 -1.69
N GLY A 92 0.07 4.24 -0.58
CA GLY A 92 -0.84 4.86 0.38
C GLY A 92 -1.84 3.86 1.00
N GLN A 93 -1.46 2.59 1.11
CA GLN A 93 -2.36 1.55 1.58
C GLN A 93 -2.69 1.73 3.08
N PRO A 94 -3.98 1.74 3.47
CA PRO A 94 -4.39 1.65 4.87
C PRO A 94 -4.17 0.24 5.43
N ARG A 95 -4.13 0.10 6.76
CA ARG A 95 -4.09 -1.21 7.42
C ARG A 95 -5.36 -2.00 7.11
N VAL A 96 -5.18 -3.26 6.71
CA VAL A 96 -6.27 -4.08 6.12
C VAL A 96 -6.91 -5.04 7.12
N GLY A 97 -6.11 -5.64 7.99
CA GLY A 97 -6.56 -6.67 8.94
C GLY A 97 -5.62 -6.85 10.12
N ASP A 98 -5.96 -7.80 10.98
CA ASP A 98 -5.26 -8.08 12.23
C ASP A 98 -3.98 -8.91 12.04
N GLY A 99 -3.30 -9.23 13.14
CA GLY A 99 -2.11 -10.08 13.13
C GLY A 99 -2.32 -11.46 12.52
N LYS A 100 -3.53 -12.03 12.63
CA LYS A 100 -3.85 -13.33 11.99
C LYS A 100 -3.97 -13.19 10.47
N PHE A 101 -4.51 -12.07 9.99
CA PHE A 101 -4.52 -11.75 8.56
C PHE A 101 -3.13 -11.55 7.99
N LYS A 102 -2.27 -10.84 8.73
CA LYS A 102 -0.83 -10.73 8.41
C LYS A 102 -0.20 -12.13 8.24
N SER A 103 -0.29 -13.00 9.24
CA SER A 103 0.32 -14.34 9.16
C SER A 103 -0.25 -15.15 8.01
N PHE A 104 -1.57 -15.08 7.77
CA PHE A 104 -2.19 -15.72 6.64
C PHE A 104 -1.62 -15.24 5.30
N MET A 105 -1.45 -13.94 5.12
CA MET A 105 -0.89 -13.38 3.88
C MET A 105 0.58 -13.77 3.68
N GLU A 106 1.39 -13.63 4.72
CA GLU A 106 2.81 -13.99 4.68
C GLU A 106 2.98 -15.47 4.32
N GLU A 107 2.28 -16.37 5.00
CA GLU A 107 2.43 -17.81 4.80
C GLU A 107 1.73 -18.34 3.54
N GLN A 108 0.45 -18.00 3.35
CA GLN A 108 -0.40 -18.64 2.33
C GLN A 108 -0.32 -17.98 0.96
N VAL A 109 0.22 -16.76 0.88
CA VAL A 109 0.36 -16.02 -0.39
C VAL A 109 1.83 -15.74 -0.70
N LEU A 110 2.53 -15.03 0.17
CA LEU A 110 3.87 -14.51 -0.13
C LEU A 110 4.93 -15.60 -0.15
N ASP A 111 5.01 -16.40 0.92
CA ASP A 111 6.03 -17.43 1.07
C ASP A 111 5.72 -18.64 0.19
N ARG A 112 4.46 -19.11 0.21
CA ARG A 112 4.03 -20.30 -0.53
C ARG A 112 4.21 -20.18 -2.05
N TYR A 113 3.94 -19.01 -2.62
CA TYR A 113 4.02 -18.78 -4.06
C TYR A 113 5.18 -17.87 -4.47
N GLY A 114 6.02 -17.46 -3.53
CA GLY A 114 7.17 -16.60 -3.80
C GLY A 114 6.81 -15.18 -4.25
N VAL A 115 5.58 -14.71 -4.00
CA VAL A 115 5.06 -13.40 -4.45
C VAL A 115 5.85 -12.26 -3.80
N LYS A 116 6.20 -11.24 -4.59
CA LYS A 116 6.80 -10.00 -4.06
C LYS A 116 5.72 -9.10 -3.48
N TYR A 117 5.96 -8.47 -2.33
CA TYR A 117 5.05 -7.47 -1.78
C TYR A 117 5.80 -6.25 -1.26
N LEU A 118 5.56 -5.11 -1.91
CA LEU A 118 6.15 -3.82 -1.55
C LEU A 118 5.05 -2.79 -1.28
N ARG A 119 5.11 -2.18 -0.11
CA ARG A 119 4.18 -1.12 0.30
C ARG A 119 4.87 0.23 0.29
N PHE A 120 4.43 1.10 -0.61
CA PHE A 120 4.92 2.45 -0.76
C PHE A 120 4.18 3.39 0.19
N VAL A 121 4.95 4.15 0.97
CA VAL A 121 4.45 5.16 1.89
C VAL A 121 5.16 6.47 1.60
N TYR A 122 4.39 7.53 1.37
CA TYR A 122 4.92 8.86 1.18
C TYR A 122 4.73 9.71 2.44
N CYS A 123 5.83 10.26 2.94
CA CYS A 123 5.88 11.32 3.95
C CYS A 123 4.92 11.06 5.13
N ASN A 124 4.05 12.01 5.45
CA ASN A 124 3.12 11.94 6.56
C ASN A 124 1.72 11.49 6.12
N ASP A 125 1.59 10.74 5.01
CA ASP A 125 0.31 10.22 4.53
C ASP A 125 -0.53 9.60 5.65
N LEU A 126 -1.63 10.29 5.98
CA LEU A 126 -2.50 9.90 7.08
C LEU A 126 -3.14 8.53 6.83
N ILE A 127 -3.47 8.20 5.59
CA ILE A 127 -4.25 7.00 5.25
C ILE A 127 -3.47 5.73 5.54
N THR A 128 -2.14 5.73 5.37
CA THR A 128 -1.34 4.54 5.70
C THR A 128 -1.37 4.23 7.19
N ARG A 129 -1.65 5.24 8.03
CA ARG A 129 -1.71 5.14 9.49
C ARG A 129 -3.13 4.84 9.99
N LEU A 130 -4.08 4.56 9.09
CA LEU A 130 -5.45 4.22 9.41
C LEU A 130 -5.79 2.76 9.05
N PRO A 131 -6.69 2.10 9.80
CA PRO A 131 -7.14 2.48 11.13
C PRO A 131 -5.97 2.58 12.13
N PHE A 132 -6.10 3.39 13.17
CA PHE A 132 -5.03 3.57 14.15
C PHE A 132 -4.65 2.25 14.80
N ASP A 133 -3.35 2.07 15.01
CA ASP A 133 -2.85 0.91 15.74
C ASP A 133 -3.11 1.16 17.23
N ASP A 134 -4.00 0.36 17.79
CA ASP A 134 -4.34 0.37 19.20
C ASP A 134 -3.62 -0.83 19.87
N PRO A 135 -2.64 -0.59 20.75
CA PRO A 135 -1.85 -1.66 21.37
C PRO A 135 -2.69 -2.65 22.18
N VAL A 136 -3.86 -2.24 22.66
CA VAL A 136 -4.75 -3.05 23.51
C VAL A 136 -5.57 -4.00 22.65
N THR A 137 -6.05 -3.53 21.50
CA THR A 137 -6.96 -4.28 20.64
C THR A 137 -6.27 -4.99 19.48
N SER A 138 -5.07 -4.53 19.06
CA SER A 138 -4.24 -5.07 17.97
C SER A 138 -5.05 -5.42 16.72
N LEU A 139 -6.07 -4.60 16.41
CA LEU A 139 -7.09 -4.92 15.40
C LEU A 139 -6.58 -4.78 13.97
N TYR A 140 -5.55 -3.97 13.76
CA TYR A 140 -5.03 -3.64 12.43
C TYR A 140 -3.52 -3.50 12.47
N THR A 141 -2.83 -4.24 11.60
CA THR A 141 -1.37 -4.17 11.50
C THR A 141 -0.92 -4.21 10.04
N HIS A 142 0.24 -3.61 9.78
CA HIS A 142 0.93 -3.74 8.50
C HIS A 142 1.81 -4.99 8.47
N PHE A 143 2.12 -5.42 7.25
CA PHE A 143 3.04 -6.52 6.98
C PHE A 143 3.76 -6.30 5.65
N GLY A 144 4.75 -7.15 5.36
CA GLY A 144 5.62 -7.00 4.19
C GLY A 144 6.61 -5.84 4.31
N THR A 145 7.29 -5.54 3.19
CA THR A 145 8.35 -4.53 3.15
C THR A 145 7.76 -3.13 2.94
N CYS A 146 8.03 -2.20 3.87
CA CYS A 146 7.66 -0.79 3.71
C CYS A 146 8.77 -0.01 3.01
N LEU A 147 8.43 0.59 1.88
CA LEU A 147 9.24 1.56 1.15
C LEU A 147 8.75 2.97 1.48
N TYR A 148 9.45 3.61 2.41
CA TYR A 148 9.14 4.95 2.87
C TYR A 148 9.90 6.00 2.07
N PHE A 149 9.21 7.02 1.60
CA PHE A 149 9.79 8.17 0.90
C PHE A 149 9.54 9.45 1.68
N ASN A 150 10.57 10.27 1.87
CA ASN A 150 10.41 11.59 2.47
C ASN A 150 9.95 12.64 1.45
N SER A 151 9.75 13.89 1.90
CA SER A 151 9.33 15.05 1.08
C SER A 151 10.30 15.39 -0.07
N CYS A 152 11.53 14.88 -0.02
CA CYS A 152 12.57 14.97 -1.04
C CYS A 152 12.63 13.75 -1.97
N TYR A 153 11.66 12.84 -1.90
CA TYR A 153 11.59 11.58 -2.64
C TYR A 153 12.79 10.63 -2.38
N LYS A 154 13.47 10.76 -1.24
CA LYS A 154 14.52 9.81 -0.84
C LYS A 154 13.86 8.61 -0.16
N GLY A 155 14.08 7.43 -0.75
CA GLY A 155 13.52 6.16 -0.29
C GLY A 155 14.34 5.51 0.84
N GLN A 156 13.66 4.83 1.75
CA GLN A 156 14.22 4.02 2.83
C GLN A 156 13.38 2.74 2.99
N ILE A 157 14.05 1.62 3.29
CA ILE A 157 13.36 0.38 3.66
C ILE A 157 13.16 0.40 5.17
N LEU A 158 11.90 0.33 5.61
CA LEU A 158 11.55 0.32 7.02
C LEU A 158 10.69 -0.92 7.34
N PRO A 159 10.73 -1.41 8.59
CA PRO A 159 9.78 -2.43 9.02
C PRO A 159 8.34 -1.88 9.10
N GLU A 160 8.18 -0.60 9.44
CA GLU A 160 6.89 0.10 9.47
C GLU A 160 7.12 1.61 9.26
N GLU A 161 6.10 2.34 8.81
CA GLU A 161 6.19 3.79 8.63
C GLU A 161 6.46 4.54 9.94
N PRO A 162 7.15 5.69 9.87
CA PRO A 162 7.34 6.55 11.02
C PRO A 162 6.03 7.14 11.55
N HIS A 163 5.97 7.45 12.84
CA HIS A 163 4.79 8.02 13.51
C HIS A 163 3.55 7.16 13.24
N LYS A 164 3.56 5.93 13.77
CA LYS A 164 2.52 4.91 13.52
C LYS A 164 1.10 5.43 13.73
N ASN A 165 0.94 6.35 14.68
CA ASN A 165 -0.28 7.11 14.92
C ASN A 165 -0.05 8.58 14.62
N TYR A 166 -0.78 9.11 13.64
CA TYR A 166 -0.57 10.46 13.11
C TYR A 166 -0.75 11.56 14.17
N PHE A 167 -1.56 11.38 15.21
CA PHE A 167 -1.86 12.46 16.17
C PHE A 167 -0.92 12.56 17.38
N GLU A 168 0.19 11.82 17.43
CA GLU A 168 1.17 11.94 18.51
C GLU A 168 1.91 13.31 18.45
N THR A 169 2.02 13.95 19.61
CA THR A 169 1.80 15.39 19.86
C THR A 169 2.90 16.35 19.38
N PHE A 170 4.04 15.87 18.87
CA PHE A 170 5.19 16.72 18.49
C PHE A 170 5.42 16.88 16.98
N GLY A 171 4.55 16.29 16.13
CA GLY A 171 4.71 16.32 14.68
C GLY A 171 4.17 17.55 13.94
N GLY A 172 3.34 18.38 14.58
CA GLY A 172 2.57 19.44 13.89
C GLY A 172 3.42 20.45 13.12
N THR A 173 4.37 21.10 13.81
CA THR A 173 5.29 22.08 13.20
C THR A 173 6.10 21.47 12.08
N ARG A 174 6.61 20.24 12.26
CA ARG A 174 7.37 19.54 11.24
C ARG A 174 6.56 19.30 9.97
N ARG A 175 5.32 18.84 10.12
CA ARG A 175 4.43 18.56 8.99
C ARG A 175 4.06 19.83 8.25
N PHE A 176 3.86 20.93 8.98
CA PHE A 176 3.68 22.25 8.38
C PHE A 176 4.90 22.66 7.54
N LEU A 177 6.12 22.51 8.09
CA LEU A 177 7.35 22.80 7.34
C LEU A 177 7.51 21.90 6.10
N ASN A 178 7.16 20.61 6.20
CA ASN A 178 7.12 19.71 5.05
C ASN A 178 6.13 20.20 3.99
N ALA A 179 4.90 20.56 4.39
CA ALA A 179 3.89 21.07 3.46
C ALA A 179 4.34 22.36 2.78
N LEU A 180 4.97 23.27 3.52
CA LEU A 180 5.57 24.49 2.95
C LEU A 180 6.67 24.15 1.95
N PHE A 181 7.56 23.22 2.30
CA PHE A 181 8.61 22.76 1.40
C PHE A 181 8.03 22.15 0.12
N GLU A 182 6.97 21.34 0.22
CA GLU A 182 6.34 20.71 -0.95
C GLU A 182 5.61 21.72 -1.84
N LEU A 183 4.98 22.74 -1.25
CA LEU A 183 4.42 23.88 -1.99
C LEU A 183 5.51 24.64 -2.75
N VAL A 184 6.69 24.84 -2.17
CA VAL A 184 7.82 25.46 -2.88
C VAL A 184 8.38 24.50 -3.94
N ARG A 185 8.48 23.19 -3.62
CA ARG A 185 8.98 22.14 -4.50
C ARG A 185 8.15 21.99 -5.77
N CYS A 186 6.83 22.11 -5.69
CA CYS A 186 5.99 22.00 -6.88
C CYS A 186 6.28 23.10 -7.92
N LEU A 187 6.82 24.25 -7.50
CA LEU A 187 7.17 25.36 -8.38
C LEU A 187 8.53 25.17 -9.07
N TYR A 188 9.55 24.68 -8.35
CA TYR A 188 10.90 24.53 -8.93
C TYR A 188 11.18 23.15 -9.52
N LEU A 189 10.52 22.08 -9.07
CA LEU A 189 10.78 20.71 -9.55
C LEU A 189 10.60 20.56 -11.07
N PRO A 190 9.58 21.18 -11.71
CA PRO A 190 9.43 21.11 -13.17
C PRO A 190 10.57 21.80 -13.92
N LEU A 191 11.16 22.84 -13.32
CA LEU A 191 12.32 23.55 -13.87
C LEU A 191 13.59 22.69 -13.81
N LEU A 192 13.73 21.86 -12.77
CA LEU A 192 14.91 21.01 -12.58
C LEU A 192 14.82 19.65 -13.27
N LYS A 193 13.62 19.07 -13.39
CA LYS A 193 13.41 17.68 -13.83
C LYS A 193 12.55 17.54 -15.08
N GLY A 194 12.00 18.63 -15.60
CA GLY A 194 11.22 18.66 -16.84
C GLY A 194 9.70 18.77 -16.62
N GLY A 195 8.99 19.03 -17.73
CA GLY A 195 7.55 19.33 -17.72
C GLY A 195 6.65 18.23 -17.15
N ASP A 196 7.11 16.98 -17.16
CA ASP A 196 6.39 15.83 -16.60
C ASP A 196 6.13 15.93 -15.09
N TYR A 197 6.87 16.79 -14.38
CA TYR A 197 6.72 17.00 -12.94
C TYR A 197 5.84 18.22 -12.62
N ARG A 198 5.28 18.87 -13.64
CA ARG A 198 4.47 20.08 -13.49
C ARG A 198 3.14 19.76 -12.84
N GLU A 199 2.87 20.46 -11.74
CA GLU A 199 1.55 20.46 -11.11
C GLU A 199 0.66 21.53 -11.75
N GLY A 200 -0.58 21.16 -12.07
CA GLY A 200 -1.58 22.11 -12.56
C GLY A 200 -2.01 23.09 -11.47
N LEU A 201 -2.50 24.27 -11.87
CA LEU A 201 -2.91 25.32 -10.93
C LEU A 201 -3.97 24.81 -9.92
N ALA A 202 -4.93 24.01 -10.38
CA ALA A 202 -5.94 23.42 -9.51
C ALA A 202 -5.33 22.51 -8.42
N MET A 203 -4.32 21.70 -8.76
CA MET A 203 -3.62 20.85 -7.78
C MET A 203 -2.84 21.70 -6.77
N ILE A 204 -2.17 22.76 -7.23
CA ILE A 204 -1.45 23.67 -6.35
C ILE A 204 -2.42 24.31 -5.34
N LEU A 205 -3.55 24.84 -5.81
CA LEU A 205 -4.54 25.51 -4.97
C LEU A 205 -5.29 24.54 -4.04
N MET A 206 -5.72 23.38 -4.54
CA MET A 206 -6.57 22.45 -3.78
C MET A 206 -5.77 21.51 -2.88
N VAL A 207 -4.56 21.11 -3.27
CA VAL A 207 -3.73 20.15 -2.53
C VAL A 207 -2.60 20.84 -1.80
N ARG A 208 -1.74 21.62 -2.49
CA ARG A 208 -0.53 22.18 -1.87
C ARG A 208 -0.83 23.29 -0.86
N PHE A 209 -1.81 24.17 -1.13
CA PHE A 209 -2.22 25.17 -0.14
C PHE A 209 -3.02 24.57 1.02
N SER A 210 -3.90 23.59 0.76
CA SER A 210 -4.65 22.93 1.83
C SER A 210 -3.74 22.07 2.74
N ALA A 211 -2.61 21.57 2.21
CA ALA A 211 -1.58 20.86 2.97
C ALA A 211 -1.03 21.67 4.15
N LEU A 212 -1.06 23.00 4.09
CA LEU A 212 -0.62 23.85 5.21
C LEU A 212 -1.50 23.69 6.44
N ALA A 213 -2.79 23.35 6.25
CA ALA A 213 -3.72 23.03 7.34
C ALA A 213 -3.81 21.52 7.59
N PHE A 214 -3.81 20.70 6.53
CA PHE A 214 -4.04 19.25 6.60
C PHE A 214 -2.94 18.46 5.87
N PRO A 215 -1.68 18.49 6.37
CA PRO A 215 -0.53 17.97 5.64
C PRO A 215 -0.63 16.47 5.32
N GLY A 216 -1.07 15.65 6.27
CA GLY A 216 -1.20 14.21 6.05
C GLY A 216 -2.27 13.80 5.04
N ALA A 217 -3.29 14.64 4.80
CA ALA A 217 -4.27 14.37 3.75
C ALA A 217 -3.70 14.73 2.37
N ALA A 218 -2.89 15.78 2.28
CA ALA A 218 -2.21 16.16 1.05
C ALA A 218 -1.12 15.16 0.65
N ASP A 219 -0.40 14.59 1.62
CA ASP A 219 0.61 13.54 1.39
C ASP A 219 0.00 12.25 0.82
N HIS A 220 -1.32 12.09 0.85
CA HIS A 220 -2.05 10.98 0.24
C HIS A 220 -2.34 11.19 -1.27
N ASN A 221 -1.57 12.04 -1.93
CA ASN A 221 -1.77 12.41 -3.33
C ASN A 221 -1.07 11.42 -4.28
N PRO A 222 -1.77 10.85 -5.28
CA PRO A 222 -1.18 9.90 -6.23
C PRO A 222 0.06 10.43 -6.97
N LEU A 223 0.11 11.73 -7.25
CA LEU A 223 1.25 12.33 -7.96
C LEU A 223 2.54 12.22 -7.14
N ASP A 224 2.48 12.36 -5.82
CA ASP A 224 3.66 12.22 -4.97
C ASP A 224 4.16 10.77 -4.93
N TYR A 225 3.26 9.79 -5.01
CA TYR A 225 3.64 8.38 -5.18
C TYR A 225 4.29 8.10 -6.55
N VAL A 226 3.77 8.69 -7.63
CA VAL A 226 4.40 8.62 -8.96
C VAL A 226 5.78 9.27 -8.93
N ASN A 227 5.93 10.44 -8.33
CA ASN A 227 7.22 11.11 -8.23
C ASN A 227 8.19 10.34 -7.34
N ALA A 228 7.72 9.74 -6.23
CA ALA A 228 8.53 8.89 -5.36
C ALA A 228 9.11 7.70 -6.11
N THR A 229 8.32 7.06 -6.99
CA THR A 229 8.81 5.94 -7.81
C THR A 229 9.74 6.37 -8.94
N ARG A 230 9.52 7.55 -9.55
CA ARG A 230 10.35 8.09 -10.63
C ARG A 230 11.68 8.69 -10.16
N LEU A 231 11.68 9.33 -8.99
CA LEU A 231 12.83 10.07 -8.44
C LEU A 231 13.55 9.31 -7.32
N GLY A 232 12.94 8.25 -6.81
CA GLY A 232 13.56 7.34 -5.85
C GLY A 232 14.81 6.66 -6.40
N SER A 233 15.81 6.43 -5.55
CA SER A 233 17.03 5.71 -5.96
C SER A 233 16.69 4.25 -6.30
N MET A 234 17.20 3.78 -7.44
CA MET A 234 17.08 2.38 -7.87
C MET A 234 17.66 1.39 -6.84
N GLU A 235 18.66 1.82 -6.07
CA GLU A 235 19.29 1.03 -5.02
C GLU A 235 18.31 0.61 -3.93
N VAL A 236 17.34 1.46 -3.60
CA VAL A 236 16.31 1.17 -2.58
C VAL A 236 15.40 0.04 -3.06
N PHE A 237 15.04 0.05 -4.35
CA PHE A 237 14.24 -1.00 -4.96
C PHE A 237 15.00 -2.32 -5.01
N GLN A 238 16.24 -2.31 -5.52
CA GLN A 238 17.09 -3.50 -5.59
C GLN A 238 17.37 -4.10 -4.20
N SER A 239 17.58 -3.24 -3.20
CA SER A 239 17.74 -3.65 -1.81
C SER A 239 16.46 -4.28 -1.26
N ALA A 240 15.28 -3.73 -1.58
CA ALA A 240 14.01 -4.30 -1.15
C ALA A 240 13.70 -5.65 -1.82
N GLU A 241 14.09 -5.81 -3.08
CA GLU A 241 13.95 -7.08 -3.81
C GLU A 241 14.88 -8.18 -3.26
N SER A 242 16.07 -7.81 -2.79
CA SER A 242 17.04 -8.73 -2.18
C SER A 242 16.76 -9.02 -0.69
N SER A 243 15.92 -8.20 -0.04
CA SER A 243 15.64 -8.26 1.42
C SER A 243 14.82 -9.46 1.90
N LYS A 244 14.39 -10.40 1.03
CA LYS A 244 13.79 -11.69 1.45
C LYS A 244 14.69 -12.47 2.44
N LYS A 245 16.00 -12.14 2.52
CA LYS A 245 16.96 -12.74 3.45
C LYS A 245 17.15 -11.98 4.78
N TRP A 246 16.76 -10.70 4.88
CA TRP A 246 17.13 -9.84 6.02
C TRP A 246 16.05 -9.76 7.11
N LEU A 247 14.77 -9.76 6.74
CA LEU A 247 13.66 -9.57 7.68
C LEU A 247 13.44 -10.72 8.68
N LYS A 248 14.04 -11.90 8.45
CA LYS A 248 14.05 -13.00 9.45
C LYS A 248 14.91 -12.69 10.68
N ASN A 249 15.82 -11.71 10.62
CA ASN A 249 16.80 -11.43 11.68
C ASN A 249 16.56 -10.12 12.45
N SER A 250 15.67 -9.24 11.99
CA SER A 250 15.52 -7.88 12.55
C SER A 250 14.31 -7.67 13.46
N ALA A 251 13.57 -8.73 13.82
CA ALA A 251 12.35 -8.64 14.62
C ALA A 251 12.56 -8.32 16.12
N THR A 252 13.77 -7.94 16.56
CA THR A 252 14.13 -7.80 17.99
C THR A 252 14.57 -6.41 18.45
N SER A 253 14.55 -5.35 17.64
CA SER A 253 14.97 -4.01 18.13
C SER A 253 14.12 -2.85 17.61
N GLY A 254 12.85 -2.80 18.04
CA GLY A 254 11.90 -1.73 17.70
C GLY A 254 12.15 -0.37 18.39
N ARG A 255 13.38 0.00 18.78
CA ARG A 255 13.63 1.23 19.56
C ARG A 255 14.69 2.20 19.02
N GLU A 256 15.39 1.90 17.92
CA GLU A 256 16.51 2.76 17.43
C GLU A 256 16.30 3.43 16.05
N VAL A 257 15.12 3.27 15.42
CA VAL A 257 14.93 3.69 14.02
C VAL A 257 14.37 5.11 13.86
N GLN A 258 13.79 5.71 14.90
CA GLN A 258 13.15 7.04 14.79
C GLN A 258 14.16 8.19 14.58
N ASP A 259 15.40 8.06 15.05
CA ASP A 259 16.40 9.13 14.99
C ASP A 259 17.21 9.18 13.67
N LYS A 260 16.98 8.25 12.73
CA LYS A 260 17.72 8.18 11.45
C LYS A 260 16.90 8.49 10.21
N ILE A 261 15.67 8.98 10.37
CA ILE A 261 14.93 9.51 9.22
C ILE A 261 15.61 10.83 8.85
N LYS A 262 16.31 10.87 7.71
CA LYS A 262 16.85 12.12 7.17
C LYS A 262 15.68 12.88 6.57
N TYR A 263 15.15 13.80 7.34
CA TYR A 263 14.19 14.76 6.82
C TYR A 263 14.95 15.82 6.02
N CYS A 264 14.33 16.23 4.92
CA CYS A 264 14.39 17.63 4.53
C CYS A 264 13.39 18.35 5.45
#